data_AF-A0A068Z4Y8-F1
#
_entry.id   AF-A0A068Z4Y8-F1
#
_cell.length_a   1.000
_cell.length_b   1.000
_cell.length_c   1.000
_cell.angle_alpha   90.00
_cell.angle_beta   90.00
_cell.angle_gamma   90.00
#
_symmetry.space_group_name_H-M   'P 1'
#
loop_
_entity.id
_entity.type
_entity.pdbx_description
1 polymer ?
#
loop_
_entity_poly.entity_id
_entity_poly.type
_entity_poly.pdbx_seq_one_letter_code
_entity_poly.pdbx_strand_id
1 'polypeptide(L)'
;MEKNVSNEKQHEGSFDSNDKEPFANKLKMLMRGRTVRRCSEDWGINLSTLKNYFSRPDAKPRYEVLSKISNVEGVSVEWLLGEKDSFESKNKRCGITVEERQWHKRLSEMLFLLGENELEALTKQLTMKGLVTILYLLNDDNIRLLQLPSVLKEQILTAHQANSAEALNNNKVCASPEAEKSTQLGLTSKHKKAV
;
A
#
# COMPACT_ATOMS: atom_id res chain seq x y z
N MET A 1 -5.35 -64.99 -43.28
CA MET A 1 -4.06 -64.71 -42.64
C MET A 1 -4.14 -63.32 -42.04
N GLU A 2 -4.41 -63.27 -40.74
CA GLU A 2 -4.39 -62.08 -39.90
C GLU A 2 -2.93 -61.64 -39.67
N LYS A 3 -2.71 -60.32 -39.57
CA LYS A 3 -1.60 -59.61 -38.90
C LYS A 3 -1.73 -58.13 -39.25
N ASN A 4 -1.56 -57.14 -38.39
CA ASN A 4 -1.62 -57.00 -36.93
C ASN A 4 -1.68 -55.47 -36.76
N VAL A 5 -2.68 -54.95 -36.06
CA VAL A 5 -2.88 -53.50 -35.89
C VAL A 5 -1.90 -53.02 -34.82
N SER A 6 -0.85 -52.30 -35.23
CA SER A 6 0.07 -51.63 -34.33
C SER A 6 -0.56 -50.34 -33.82
N ASN A 7 -1.13 -50.44 -32.61
CA ASN A 7 -1.71 -49.34 -31.86
C ASN A 7 -0.57 -48.47 -31.27
N GLU A 8 -0.11 -47.45 -31.99
CA GLU A 8 0.76 -46.43 -31.42
C GLU A 8 -0.08 -45.49 -30.56
N LYS A 9 -0.16 -45.83 -29.27
CA LYS A 9 -0.71 -44.96 -28.22
C LYS A 9 0.14 -43.68 -28.17
N GLN A 10 -0.38 -42.61 -28.75
CA GLN A 10 0.13 -41.27 -28.52
C GLN A 10 -0.08 -40.94 -27.04
N HIS A 11 1.03 -40.77 -26.32
CA HIS A 11 1.01 -40.22 -24.99
C HIS A 11 0.82 -38.71 -25.14
N GLU A 12 -0.42 -38.23 -25.05
CA GLU A 12 -0.72 -36.82 -24.81
C GLU A 12 -0.18 -36.47 -23.41
N GLY A 13 1.11 -36.19 -23.34
CA GLY A 13 1.68 -35.42 -22.26
C GLY A 13 1.20 -33.99 -22.41
N SER A 14 0.05 -33.69 -21.80
CA SER A 14 -0.37 -32.32 -21.51
C SER A 14 0.59 -31.76 -20.46
N PHE A 15 1.78 -31.37 -20.90
CA PHE A 15 2.51 -30.31 -20.26
C PHE A 15 2.12 -29.06 -21.02
N ASP A 16 1.32 -28.19 -20.38
CA ASP A 16 1.29 -26.79 -20.75
C ASP A 16 2.74 -26.34 -20.91
N SER A 17 3.17 -26.13 -22.15
CA SER A 17 4.37 -25.37 -22.46
C SER A 17 4.09 -23.93 -22.07
N ASN A 18 4.05 -23.69 -20.76
CA ASN A 18 4.26 -22.39 -20.18
C ASN A 18 5.73 -22.07 -20.45
N ASP A 19 6.01 -21.77 -21.72
CA ASP A 19 7.32 -21.48 -22.27
C ASP A 19 7.84 -20.26 -21.53
N LYS A 20 8.52 -20.52 -20.41
CA LYS A 20 9.17 -19.50 -19.60
C LYS A 20 9.90 -18.57 -20.55
N GLU A 21 9.44 -17.33 -20.64
CA GLU A 21 10.04 -16.38 -21.57
C GLU A 21 11.56 -16.36 -21.33
N PRO A 22 12.38 -16.56 -22.38
CA PRO A 22 13.81 -16.68 -22.19
C PRO A 22 14.34 -15.39 -21.57
N PHE A 23 15.29 -15.53 -20.63
CA PHE A 23 15.91 -14.42 -19.90
C PHE A 23 16.37 -13.29 -20.83
N ALA A 24 16.83 -13.64 -22.04
CA ALA A 24 17.20 -12.71 -23.09
C ALA A 24 16.09 -11.73 -23.50
N ASN A 25 14.83 -12.19 -23.58
CA ASN A 25 13.68 -11.36 -23.94
C ASN A 25 13.40 -10.32 -22.85
N LYS A 26 13.41 -10.74 -21.58
CA LYS A 26 13.24 -9.83 -20.44
C LYS A 26 14.36 -8.80 -20.35
N LEU A 27 15.59 -9.21 -20.64
CA LEU A 27 16.73 -8.31 -20.72
C LEU A 27 16.53 -7.26 -21.83
N LYS A 28 16.05 -7.68 -23.00
CA LYS A 28 15.72 -6.77 -24.12
C LYS A 28 14.64 -5.77 -23.74
N MET A 29 13.62 -6.18 -22.98
CA MET A 29 12.59 -5.27 -22.44
C MET A 29 13.20 -4.23 -21.49
N LEU A 30 14.14 -4.63 -20.62
CA LEU A 30 14.81 -3.74 -19.67
C LEU A 30 15.78 -2.75 -20.34
N MET A 31 16.32 -3.08 -21.52
CA MET A 31 17.21 -2.15 -22.23
C MET A 31 16.49 -0.86 -22.63
N ARG A 32 15.17 -0.89 -22.90
CA ARG A 32 14.37 0.29 -23.30
C ARG A 32 15.02 1.14 -24.41
N GLY A 33 15.72 0.50 -25.35
CA GLY A 33 16.44 1.16 -26.45
C GLY A 33 17.87 1.62 -26.15
N ARG A 34 18.40 1.38 -24.94
CA ARG A 34 19.84 1.61 -24.64
C ARG A 34 20.72 0.63 -25.42
N THR A 35 21.98 1.02 -25.67
CA THR A 35 22.97 0.11 -26.26
C THR A 35 23.44 -0.91 -25.23
N VAL A 36 23.84 -2.11 -25.68
CA VAL A 36 24.34 -3.18 -24.79
C VAL A 36 25.54 -2.71 -23.95
N ARG A 37 26.39 -1.84 -24.53
CA ARG A 37 27.52 -1.24 -23.83
C ARG A 37 27.08 -0.36 -22.66
N ARG A 38 26.08 0.51 -22.88
CA ARG A 38 25.55 1.38 -21.82
C ARG A 38 24.89 0.56 -20.71
N CYS A 39 24.12 -0.49 -21.06
CA CYS A 39 23.55 -1.39 -20.07
C CYS A 39 24.60 -2.15 -19.26
N SER A 40 25.72 -2.53 -19.89
CA SER A 40 26.85 -3.16 -19.20
C SER A 40 27.48 -2.24 -18.14
N GLU A 41 27.64 -0.95 -18.47
CA GLU A 41 28.11 0.08 -17.55
C GLU A 41 27.08 0.34 -16.44
N ASP A 42 25.81 0.57 -16.79
CA ASP A 42 24.72 0.85 -15.85
C ASP A 42 24.48 -0.30 -14.84
N TRP A 43 24.55 -1.56 -15.30
CA TRP A 43 24.32 -2.74 -14.45
C TRP A 43 25.58 -3.24 -13.74
N GLY A 44 26.76 -2.72 -14.08
CA GLY A 44 28.03 -3.19 -13.53
C GLY A 44 28.33 -4.66 -13.86
N ILE A 45 27.98 -5.09 -15.08
CA ILE A 45 28.18 -6.45 -15.62
C ILE A 45 29.11 -6.35 -16.83
N ASN A 46 30.02 -7.31 -17.01
CA ASN A 46 30.92 -7.32 -18.16
C ASN A 46 30.13 -7.45 -19.49
N LEU A 47 30.51 -6.66 -20.49
CA LEU A 47 29.90 -6.64 -21.82
C LEU A 47 29.90 -8.02 -22.48
N SER A 48 30.95 -8.84 -22.27
CA SER A 48 31.00 -10.21 -22.81
C SER A 48 29.94 -11.10 -22.18
N THR A 49 29.73 -10.99 -20.86
CA THR A 49 28.69 -11.71 -20.12
C THR A 49 27.31 -11.30 -20.62
N LEU A 50 27.09 -10.01 -20.84
CA LEU A 50 25.79 -9.51 -21.31
C LEU A 50 25.48 -9.96 -22.74
N LYS A 51 26.47 -9.88 -23.63
CA LYS A 51 26.35 -10.40 -25.00
C LYS A 51 26.09 -11.91 -25.02
N ASN A 52 26.72 -12.66 -24.13
CA ASN A 52 26.50 -14.10 -24.03
C ASN A 52 25.02 -14.44 -23.73
N TYR A 53 24.37 -13.68 -22.85
CA TYR A 53 22.94 -13.86 -22.57
C TYR A 53 22.03 -13.54 -23.76
N PHE A 54 22.44 -12.64 -24.66
CA PHE A 54 21.70 -12.40 -25.92
C PHE A 54 21.95 -13.48 -26.97
N SER A 55 23.17 -14.04 -27.02
CA SER A 55 23.52 -15.08 -27.98
C SER A 55 23.00 -16.46 -27.60
N ARG A 56 22.79 -16.73 -26.31
CA ARG A 56 22.35 -18.03 -25.75
C ARG A 56 21.07 -17.86 -24.94
N PRO A 57 19.89 -18.10 -25.51
CA PRO A 57 18.60 -17.91 -24.82
C PRO A 57 18.40 -18.91 -23.67
N ASP A 58 19.13 -20.02 -23.67
CA ASP A 58 19.16 -21.09 -22.66
C ASP A 58 20.16 -20.82 -21.51
N ALA A 59 20.95 -19.76 -21.60
CA ALA A 59 21.96 -19.45 -20.59
C ALA A 59 21.32 -19.06 -19.26
N LYS A 60 21.59 -19.85 -18.22
CA LYS A 60 21.15 -19.56 -16.84
C LYS A 60 22.05 -18.48 -16.22
N PRO A 61 21.54 -17.27 -15.93
CA PRO A 61 22.32 -16.24 -15.28
C PRO A 61 22.64 -16.61 -13.83
N ARG A 62 23.83 -16.20 -13.35
CA ARG A 62 24.19 -16.35 -11.93
C ARG A 62 23.36 -15.40 -11.08
N TYR A 63 23.09 -15.76 -9.83
CA TYR A 63 22.33 -14.92 -8.88
C TYR A 63 22.91 -13.51 -8.73
N GLU A 64 24.24 -13.37 -8.72
CA GLU A 64 24.91 -12.06 -8.64
C GLU A 64 24.51 -11.11 -9.79
N VAL A 65 24.40 -11.65 -11.00
CA VAL A 65 24.00 -10.90 -12.20
C VAL A 65 22.54 -10.48 -12.09
N LEU A 66 21.67 -11.41 -11.66
CA LEU A 66 20.26 -11.14 -11.43
C LEU A 66 20.05 -10.07 -10.38
N SER A 67 20.77 -10.13 -9.26
CA SER A 67 20.70 -9.16 -8.16
C SER A 67 21.15 -7.76 -8.62
N LYS A 68 22.22 -7.67 -9.40
CA LYS A 68 22.67 -6.38 -9.97
C LYS A 68 21.60 -5.74 -10.86
N ILE A 69 21.04 -6.53 -11.79
CA ILE A 69 19.99 -6.04 -12.70
C ILE A 69 18.73 -5.69 -11.90
N SER A 70 18.34 -6.52 -10.92
CA SER A 70 17.16 -6.30 -10.09
C SER A 70 17.25 -5.00 -9.30
N ASN A 71 18.42 -4.71 -8.74
CA ASN A 71 18.65 -3.52 -7.93
C ASN A 71 18.65 -2.24 -8.78
N VAL A 72 19.26 -2.28 -9.97
CA VAL A 72 19.33 -1.11 -10.85
C VAL A 72 17.99 -0.83 -11.53
N GLU A 73 17.30 -1.86 -12.02
CA GLU A 73 16.05 -1.71 -12.77
C GLU A 73 14.78 -1.78 -11.88
N GLY A 74 14.95 -2.11 -10.59
CA GLY A 74 13.84 -2.20 -9.62
C GLY A 74 12.86 -3.33 -9.90
N VAL A 75 13.32 -4.43 -10.49
CA VAL A 75 12.53 -5.65 -10.79
C VAL A 75 12.82 -6.76 -9.79
N SER A 76 11.96 -7.77 -9.67
CA SER A 76 12.27 -8.95 -8.86
C SER A 76 13.15 -9.95 -9.62
N VAL A 77 13.97 -10.70 -8.88
CA VAL A 77 14.77 -11.79 -9.45
C VAL A 77 13.90 -12.89 -10.05
N GLU A 78 12.78 -13.21 -9.40
CA GLU A 78 11.76 -14.16 -9.87
C GLU A 78 11.14 -13.71 -11.20
N TRP A 79 10.90 -12.40 -11.36
CA TRP A 79 10.43 -11.85 -12.62
C TRP A 79 11.48 -12.02 -13.72
N LEU A 80 12.76 -11.78 -13.45
CA LEU A 80 13.83 -12.02 -14.43
C LEU A 80 13.91 -13.49 -14.88
N LEU A 81 13.57 -14.43 -13.99
CA LEU A 81 13.64 -15.88 -14.26
C LEU A 81 12.39 -16.47 -14.94
N GLY A 82 11.31 -15.70 -15.13
CA GLY A 82 10.10 -16.26 -15.75
C GLY A 82 9.17 -17.00 -14.79
N GLU A 83 9.34 -16.82 -13.48
CA GLU A 83 8.52 -17.52 -12.47
C GLU A 83 7.24 -16.74 -12.09
N LYS A 84 7.13 -15.48 -12.49
CA LYS A 84 5.97 -14.61 -12.25
C LYS A 84 5.67 -13.73 -13.47
N ASP A 85 4.41 -13.70 -13.91
CA ASP A 85 3.96 -12.92 -15.08
C ASP A 85 3.78 -11.43 -14.77
N SER A 86 3.62 -11.06 -13.49
CA SER A 86 3.48 -9.66 -13.13
C SER A 86 4.85 -9.00 -13.01
N PHE A 87 5.07 -7.96 -13.82
CA PHE A 87 6.14 -6.97 -13.60
C PHE A 87 5.83 -6.22 -12.31
N GLU A 88 6.19 -6.81 -11.17
CA GLU A 88 6.28 -6.10 -9.91
C GLU A 88 7.57 -5.31 -9.91
N SER A 89 7.52 -4.18 -10.64
CA SER A 89 8.45 -3.10 -10.39
C SER A 89 8.24 -2.69 -8.94
N LYS A 90 9.13 -3.12 -8.05
CA LYS A 90 9.24 -2.53 -6.71
C LYS A 90 9.62 -1.04 -6.79
N ASN A 91 9.80 -0.50 -8.00
CA ASN A 91 9.92 0.91 -8.31
C ASN A 91 8.95 1.39 -9.41
N LYS A 92 7.65 1.08 -9.31
CA LYS A 92 6.62 1.96 -9.86
C LYS A 92 6.50 3.21 -8.97
N ARG A 93 7.40 4.17 -9.12
CA ARG A 93 6.90 5.55 -9.18
C ARG A 93 6.34 5.70 -10.59
N CYS A 94 5.02 5.57 -10.63
CA CYS A 94 4.16 5.71 -11.79
C CYS A 94 4.55 6.95 -12.62
N GLY A 95 4.11 7.00 -13.88
CA GLY A 95 4.10 8.21 -14.70
C GLY A 95 3.29 9.31 -14.01
N ILE A 96 3.94 9.98 -13.06
CA ILE A 96 3.43 11.04 -12.23
C ILE A 96 3.83 12.33 -12.94
N THR A 97 2.83 13.18 -13.16
CA THR A 97 3.01 14.49 -13.80
C THR A 97 4.10 15.28 -13.08
N VAL A 98 4.85 16.12 -13.80
CA VAL A 98 6.01 16.86 -13.26
C VAL A 98 5.66 17.67 -12.00
N GLU A 99 4.39 18.07 -11.85
CA GLU A 99 3.79 18.79 -10.71
C GLU A 99 3.76 17.97 -9.40
N GLU A 100 3.36 16.69 -9.45
CA GLU A 100 3.21 15.85 -8.24
C GLU A 100 4.55 15.49 -7.59
N ARG A 101 5.65 15.49 -8.35
CA ARG A 101 7.00 15.36 -7.76
C ARG A 101 7.43 16.60 -6.98
N GLN A 102 6.85 17.77 -7.23
CA GLN A 102 7.23 19.00 -6.54
C GLN A 102 6.77 18.98 -5.08
N TRP A 103 5.54 18.54 -4.82
CA TRP A 103 5.01 18.47 -3.45
C TRP A 103 5.72 17.43 -2.61
N HIS A 104 6.00 16.25 -3.15
CA HIS A 104 6.81 15.24 -2.46
C HIS A 104 8.21 15.77 -2.14
N LYS A 105 8.88 16.42 -3.12
CA LYS A 105 10.20 17.01 -2.92
C LYS A 105 10.16 18.10 -1.85
N ARG A 106 9.20 19.02 -1.93
CA ARG A 106 9.00 20.12 -0.97
C ARG A 106 8.70 19.60 0.43
N LEU A 107 7.88 18.55 0.55
CA LEU A 107 7.58 17.92 1.84
C LEU A 107 8.81 17.22 2.40
N SER A 108 9.58 16.50 1.58
CA SER A 108 10.84 15.89 2.03
C SER A 108 11.88 16.92 2.45
N GLU A 109 12.02 18.03 1.71
CA GLU A 109 12.89 19.15 2.08
C GLU A 109 12.44 19.78 3.39
N MET A 110 11.14 20.02 3.55
CA MET A 110 10.58 20.53 4.81
C MET A 110 10.89 19.58 5.96
N LEU A 111 10.62 18.28 5.82
CA LEU A 111 10.86 17.27 6.87
C LEU A 111 12.34 17.16 7.24
N PHE A 112 13.24 17.35 6.26
CA PHE A 112 14.68 17.35 6.49
C PHE A 112 15.17 18.58 7.28
N LEU A 113 14.43 19.69 7.27
CA LEU A 113 14.76 20.87 8.06
C LEU A 113 14.43 20.70 9.56
N LEU A 114 13.56 19.74 9.93
CA LEU A 114 13.25 19.46 11.33
C LEU A 114 14.41 18.72 11.98
N GLY A 115 14.79 19.12 13.19
CA GLY A 115 15.73 18.36 14.01
C GLY A 115 15.12 17.03 14.48
N GLU A 116 15.95 16.11 14.98
CA GLU A 116 15.50 14.77 15.41
C GLU A 116 14.35 14.83 16.44
N ASN A 117 14.46 15.73 17.43
CA ASN A 117 13.43 15.92 18.45
C ASN A 117 12.10 16.41 17.87
N GLU A 118 12.14 17.31 16.89
CA GLU A 118 10.95 17.90 16.29
C GLU A 118 10.29 16.92 15.32
N LEU A 119 11.09 16.14 14.58
CA LEU A 119 10.60 15.07 13.73
C LEU A 119 9.95 13.95 14.55
N GLU A 120 10.53 13.60 15.70
CA GLU A 120 9.93 12.64 16.64
C GLU A 120 8.60 13.18 17.19
N ALA A 121 8.54 14.44 17.61
CA ALA A 121 7.32 15.07 18.09
C ALA A 121 6.22 15.13 17.00
N LEU A 122 6.60 15.50 15.77
CA LEU A 122 5.71 15.50 14.62
C LEU A 122 5.17 14.10 14.32
N THR A 123 6.04 13.09 14.35
CA THR A 123 5.65 11.70 14.14
C THR A 123 4.65 11.24 15.20
N LYS A 124 4.90 11.53 16.48
CA LYS A 124 3.98 11.24 17.58
C LYS A 124 2.62 11.93 17.40
N GLN A 125 2.61 13.19 16.97
CA GLN A 125 1.36 13.91 16.73
C GLN A 125 0.60 13.33 15.54
N LEU A 126 1.28 13.04 14.44
CA LEU A 126 0.66 12.47 13.25
C LEU A 126 0.05 11.10 13.55
N THR A 127 0.75 10.25 14.30
CA THR A 127 0.24 8.93 14.68
C THR A 127 -0.96 9.05 15.62
N MET A 128 -0.87 9.84 16.69
CA MET A 128 -1.98 9.99 17.63
C MET A 128 -3.22 10.60 16.97
N LYS A 129 -3.05 11.65 16.17
CA LYS A 129 -4.17 12.27 15.44
C LYS A 129 -4.75 11.31 14.41
N GLY A 130 -3.90 10.62 13.64
CA GLY A 130 -4.32 9.62 12.68
C GLY A 130 -5.11 8.48 13.32
N LEU A 131 -4.62 7.94 14.43
CA LEU A 131 -5.30 6.88 15.19
C LEU A 131 -6.65 7.35 15.73
N VAL A 132 -6.72 8.54 16.33
CA VAL A 132 -7.99 9.11 16.82
C VAL A 132 -9.01 9.25 15.68
N THR A 133 -8.59 9.74 14.52
CA THR A 133 -9.48 9.85 13.35
C THR A 133 -9.94 8.48 12.86
N ILE A 134 -9.05 7.51 12.75
CA ILE A 134 -9.40 6.15 12.32
C ILE A 134 -10.37 5.51 13.31
N LEU A 135 -10.13 5.63 14.62
CA LEU A 135 -11.03 5.13 15.66
C LEU A 135 -12.40 5.81 15.61
N TYR A 136 -12.43 7.12 15.36
CA TYR A 136 -13.69 7.83 15.13
C TYR A 136 -14.42 7.27 13.91
N LEU A 137 -13.73 7.06 12.79
CA LEU A 137 -14.33 6.51 11.57
C LEU A 137 -14.76 5.04 11.71
N LEU A 138 -14.17 4.29 12.64
CA LEU A 138 -14.53 2.92 12.97
C LEU A 138 -15.74 2.82 13.92
N ASN A 139 -16.20 3.92 14.50
CA ASN A 139 -17.40 3.91 15.33
C ASN A 139 -18.62 3.56 14.46
N ASP A 140 -19.40 2.56 14.90
CA ASP A 140 -20.59 2.06 14.20
C ASP A 140 -21.56 3.17 13.81
N ASP A 141 -21.76 4.17 14.68
CA ASP A 141 -22.65 5.29 14.37
C ASP A 141 -22.11 6.16 13.24
N ASN A 142 -20.80 6.40 13.21
CA ASN A 142 -20.17 7.17 12.13
C ASN A 142 -20.16 6.40 10.82
N ILE A 143 -19.95 5.09 10.86
CA ILE A 143 -20.07 4.23 9.68
C ILE A 143 -21.50 4.29 9.13
N ARG A 144 -22.52 4.16 10.00
CA ARG A 144 -23.93 4.27 9.61
C ARG A 144 -24.24 5.64 9.00
N LEU A 145 -23.75 6.73 9.60
CA LEU A 145 -23.90 8.09 9.06
C LEU A 145 -23.23 8.23 7.68
N LEU A 146 -22.03 7.68 7.51
CA LEU A 146 -21.31 7.68 6.22
C LEU A 146 -22.01 6.84 5.15
N GLN A 147 -22.76 5.80 5.53
CA GLN A 147 -23.53 4.95 4.63
C GLN A 147 -24.89 5.54 4.23
N LEU A 148 -25.35 6.63 4.87
CA LEU A 148 -26.63 7.24 4.52
C LEU A 148 -26.66 7.77 3.07
N PRO A 149 -27.83 7.68 2.40
CA PRO A 149 -28.08 8.37 1.12
C PRO A 149 -27.77 9.86 1.19
N SER A 150 -27.27 10.43 0.08
CA SER A 150 -26.92 11.86 -0.01
C SER A 150 -28.07 12.80 0.37
N VAL A 151 -29.29 12.49 -0.09
CA VAL A 151 -30.51 13.26 0.22
C VAL A 151 -30.77 13.33 1.72
N LEU A 152 -30.59 12.20 2.44
CA LEU A 152 -30.78 12.17 3.89
C LEU A 152 -29.66 12.91 4.62
N LYS A 153 -28.41 12.82 4.13
CA LYS A 153 -27.29 13.60 4.69
C LYS A 153 -27.54 15.10 4.57
N GLU A 154 -28.02 15.57 3.42
CA GLU A 154 -28.36 16.98 3.19
C GLU A 154 -29.48 17.43 4.13
N GLN A 155 -30.56 16.66 4.26
CA GLN A 155 -31.65 16.96 5.19
C GLN A 155 -31.18 17.03 6.65
N ILE A 156 -30.33 16.08 7.09
CA ILE A 156 -29.76 16.07 8.43
C ILE A 156 -28.86 17.29 8.65
N LEU A 157 -28.05 17.68 7.67
CA LEU A 157 -27.19 18.87 7.76
C LEU A 157 -28.03 20.15 7.87
N THR A 158 -29.09 20.28 7.07
CA THR A 158 -30.01 21.44 7.14
C THR A 158 -30.73 21.48 8.49
N ALA A 159 -31.25 20.35 8.99
CA ALA A 159 -31.91 20.27 10.28
C ALA A 159 -30.95 20.59 11.45
N HIS A 160 -29.71 20.11 11.39
CA HIS A 160 -28.70 20.41 12.41
C HIS A 160 -28.31 21.90 12.42
N GLN A 161 -28.18 22.53 11.24
CA GLN A 161 -27.89 23.96 11.14
C GLN A 161 -29.05 24.82 11.68
N ALA A 162 -30.30 24.44 11.40
CA ALA A 162 -31.48 25.11 11.96
C ALA A 162 -31.55 24.97 13.48
N ASN A 163 -31.35 23.75 14.01
CA ASN A 163 -31.33 23.50 15.46
C ASN A 163 -30.16 24.22 16.17
N SER A 164 -29.00 24.34 15.52
CA SER A 164 -27.85 25.10 16.03
C SER A 164 -28.15 26.60 16.10
N ALA A 165 -28.90 27.15 15.15
CA ALA A 165 -29.32 28.55 15.16
C ALA A 165 -30.40 28.82 16.22
N GLU A 166 -31.31 27.86 16.45
CA GLU A 166 -32.34 27.93 17.49
C GLU A 166 -31.77 27.74 18.92
N ALA A 167 -30.75 26.90 19.09
CA ALA A 167 -30.08 26.68 20.38
C ALA A 167 -29.30 27.90 20.89
N LEU A 168 -28.84 28.79 20.00
CA LEU A 168 -28.24 30.07 20.39
C LEU A 168 -29.30 31.10 20.83
N ASN A 169 -30.57 30.90 20.47
CA ASN A 169 -31.66 31.79 20.86
C ASN A 169 -32.38 31.34 22.15
N ASN A 170 -32.28 30.06 22.49
CA ASN A 170 -32.83 29.52 23.74
C ASN A 170 -31.71 28.82 24.53
N ASN A 171 -31.22 29.49 25.57
CA ASN A 171 -30.35 28.92 26.62
C ASN A 171 -31.04 27.75 27.34
N LYS A 172 -31.19 26.60 26.67
CA LYS A 172 -31.64 25.36 27.26
C LYS A 172 -30.60 24.29 26.98
N VAL A 173 -29.70 24.17 27.95
CA VAL A 173 -28.76 23.07 28.15
C VAL A 173 -29.45 21.74 27.86
N CYS A 174 -29.03 21.04 26.80
CA CYS A 174 -29.40 19.64 26.61
C CYS A 174 -28.62 18.80 27.63
N ALA A 175 -29.30 18.43 28.71
CA ALA A 175 -28.86 17.35 29.58
C ALA A 175 -29.16 16.00 28.90
N SER A 176 -28.14 15.16 28.72
CA SER A 176 -28.32 13.75 28.38
C SER A 176 -29.01 13.02 29.53
N PRO A 177 -29.90 12.05 29.27
CA PRO A 177 -30.48 11.22 30.31
C PRO A 177 -29.52 10.08 30.63
N GLU A 178 -28.66 10.24 31.63
CA GLU A 178 -28.10 9.08 32.32
C GLU A 178 -29.16 8.54 33.28
N ALA A 179 -29.73 7.39 32.90
CA ALA A 179 -30.70 6.67 33.69
C ALA A 179 -30.07 6.18 34.99
N GLU A 180 -30.60 6.68 36.10
CA GLU A 180 -30.38 6.16 37.45
C GLU A 180 -30.79 4.68 37.53
N LYS A 181 -29.88 3.83 38.05
CA LYS A 181 -30.26 2.63 38.80
C LYS A 181 -29.52 2.61 40.14
N SER A 182 -30.30 3.04 41.13
CA SER A 182 -30.24 2.79 42.58
C SER A 182 -29.32 1.65 43.04
N THR A 183 -28.50 1.90 44.07
CA THR A 183 -28.49 1.08 45.29
C THR A 183 -28.00 1.95 46.46
N GLN A 184 -28.88 2.10 47.44
CA GLN A 184 -28.61 2.70 48.73
C GLN A 184 -27.60 1.87 49.53
N LEU A 185 -26.71 2.52 50.28
CA LEU A 185 -26.29 2.09 51.62
C LEU A 185 -25.58 3.25 52.30
N GLY A 186 -26.22 3.76 53.36
CA GLY A 186 -25.75 4.93 54.10
C GLY A 186 -24.59 4.63 55.03
N LEU A 187 -23.94 5.71 55.48
CA LEU A 187 -23.35 5.83 56.81
C LEU A 187 -23.21 7.33 57.11
N THR A 188 -24.03 7.78 58.05
CA THR A 188 -24.02 9.13 58.59
C THR A 188 -22.73 9.36 59.37
N SER A 189 -21.85 10.25 58.91
CA SER A 189 -20.79 10.82 59.74
C SER A 189 -21.41 11.89 60.64
N LYS A 190 -21.68 11.54 61.89
CA LYS A 190 -22.03 12.53 62.92
C LYS A 190 -20.75 12.98 63.63
N HIS A 191 -20.52 14.27 63.53
CA HIS A 191 -19.61 15.05 64.36
C HIS A 191 -19.69 14.66 65.84
N LYS A 192 -18.51 14.52 66.48
CA LYS A 192 -18.37 14.74 67.91
C LYS A 192 -17.27 15.78 68.14
N LYS A 193 -17.70 16.96 68.60
CA LYS A 193 -16.86 18.02 69.18
C LYS A 193 -16.55 17.66 70.65
N ALA A 194 -15.46 18.26 71.12
CA ALA A 194 -14.70 18.01 72.35
C ALA A 194 -15.42 18.27 73.69
N VAL A 195 -14.91 17.62 74.75
CA VAL A 195 -14.54 18.20 76.06
C VAL A 195 -13.27 17.51 76.52
#